data_AF-A0A8J6GIF9-F1
#
_entry.id   AF-A0A8J6GIF9-F1
#
_cell.length_a   1.000
_cell.length_b   1.000
_cell.length_c   1.000
_cell.angle_alpha   90.00
_cell.angle_beta   90.00
_cell.angle_gamma   90.00
#
_symmetry.space_group_name_H-M   'P 1'
#
loop_
_entity.id
_entity.type
_entity.pdbx_description
1 polymer ?
#
loop_
_entity_poly.entity_id
_entity_poly.type
_entity_poly.pdbx_seq_one_letter_code
_entity_poly.pdbx_strand_id
1 'polypeptide(L)'
;MRNFQKGQVTREGFKLVMASLYHIYAALEEEIERNKQNPVYAPLYFPEELHRKAALEQDMAFWYGPHWQETIPYTPATQHYVRHLHEVGHTHPELLVAHTYTRYLGDLSGGQVLKKIAQKSLALPGSGEGLAFFTFPNIDNATKFKQLYRARMNTLEMTPEVKHRVTEEAKTAFLLNIELFEELQGLLTQDHKDQIPSQMERLRQRSGSLVQGTTPEEIPREKSRISSTSSSQAPFLRWVLTLSFLMATVAVGIYAM
;
A
#
# COMPACT_ATOMS: atom_id res chain seq x y z
N MET A 1 -4.75 0.41 5.63
CA MET A 1 -3.73 0.47 6.72
C MET A 1 -4.21 0.16 8.13
N ARG A 2 -5.28 0.77 8.64
CA ARG A 2 -5.79 0.49 10.00
C ARG A 2 -6.11 -1.01 10.25
N ASN A 3 -6.75 -1.68 9.28
CA ASN A 3 -7.03 -3.11 9.36
C ASN A 3 -5.72 -3.92 9.41
N PHE A 4 -4.75 -3.55 8.59
CA PHE A 4 -3.42 -4.15 8.58
C PHE A 4 -2.76 -4.07 9.95
N GLN A 5 -2.68 -2.89 10.57
CA GLN A 5 -2.07 -2.71 11.89
C GLN A 5 -2.76 -3.52 13.00
N LYS A 6 -4.05 -3.80 12.86
CA LYS A 6 -4.82 -4.68 13.75
C LYS A 6 -4.62 -6.17 13.47
N GLY A 7 -3.77 -6.52 12.51
CA GLY A 7 -3.56 -7.90 12.06
C GLY A 7 -4.71 -8.47 11.22
N GLN A 8 -5.66 -7.63 10.78
CA GLN A 8 -6.79 -8.02 9.93
C GLN A 8 -6.35 -7.95 8.45
N VAL A 9 -5.35 -8.76 8.10
CA VAL A 9 -4.79 -8.86 6.75
C VAL A 9 -5.24 -10.18 6.14
N THR A 10 -5.93 -10.14 5.01
CA THR A 10 -6.25 -11.33 4.23
C THR A 10 -5.16 -11.60 3.20
N ARG A 11 -5.01 -12.87 2.79
CA ARG A 11 -4.06 -13.25 1.74
C ARG A 11 -4.33 -12.48 0.44
N GLU A 12 -5.59 -12.34 0.05
CA GLU A 12 -6.00 -11.57 -1.12
C GLU A 12 -5.61 -10.09 -1.03
N GLY A 13 -5.93 -9.42 0.08
CA GLY A 13 -5.58 -8.01 0.25
C GLY A 13 -4.07 -7.79 0.28
N PHE A 14 -3.32 -8.71 0.86
CA PHE A 14 -1.87 -8.67 0.83
C PHE A 14 -1.32 -8.83 -0.59
N LYS A 15 -1.84 -9.80 -1.35
CA LYS A 15 -1.49 -10.01 -2.76
C LYS A 15 -1.72 -8.77 -3.62
N LEU A 16 -2.84 -8.07 -3.43
CA LEU A 16 -3.13 -6.83 -4.15
C LEU A 16 -2.11 -5.74 -3.83
N VAL A 17 -1.84 -5.51 -2.54
CA VAL A 17 -0.84 -4.50 -2.12
C VAL A 17 0.54 -4.83 -2.71
N MET A 18 0.99 -6.08 -2.59
CA MET A 18 2.31 -6.48 -3.07
C MET A 18 2.44 -6.38 -4.59
N ALA A 19 1.39 -6.70 -5.35
CA ALA A 19 1.38 -6.52 -6.80
C ALA A 19 1.44 -5.05 -7.21
N SER A 20 0.66 -4.18 -6.54
CA SER A 20 0.75 -2.74 -6.77
C SER A 20 2.14 -2.19 -6.45
N LEU A 21 2.77 -2.65 -5.36
CA LEU A 21 4.15 -2.28 -5.03
C LEU A 21 5.13 -2.75 -6.09
N TYR A 22 4.99 -3.96 -6.65
CA TYR A 22 5.84 -4.43 -7.75
C TYR A 22 5.86 -3.41 -8.91
N HIS A 23 4.69 -2.97 -9.38
CA HIS A 23 4.62 -2.00 -10.47
C HIS A 23 5.23 -0.64 -10.09
N ILE A 24 4.94 -0.15 -8.88
CA ILE A 24 5.44 1.15 -8.39
C ILE A 24 6.97 1.14 -8.27
N TYR A 25 7.57 0.11 -7.67
CA TYR A 25 9.02 0.02 -7.54
C TYR A 25 9.70 -0.26 -8.88
N ALA A 26 9.08 -1.05 -9.77
CA ALA A 26 9.63 -1.25 -11.10
C ALA A 26 9.76 0.08 -11.86
N ALA A 27 8.74 0.95 -11.81
CA ALA A 27 8.79 2.27 -12.42
C ALA A 27 9.74 3.22 -11.69
N LEU A 28 9.70 3.27 -10.35
CA LEU A 28 10.61 4.09 -9.55
C LEU A 28 12.07 3.76 -9.85
N GLU A 29 12.40 2.47 -9.90
CA GLU A 29 13.78 1.99 -10.10
C GLU A 29 14.23 2.12 -11.55
N GLU A 30 13.32 2.03 -12.52
CA GLU A 30 13.61 2.42 -13.90
C GLU A 30 14.02 3.90 -14.00
N GLU A 31 13.29 4.79 -13.32
CA GLU A 31 13.59 6.22 -13.35
C GLU A 31 14.82 6.59 -12.51
N ILE A 32 15.13 5.83 -11.46
CA ILE A 32 16.42 5.90 -10.76
C ILE A 32 17.55 5.51 -11.71
N GLU A 33 17.44 4.39 -12.45
CA GLU A 33 18.47 3.96 -13.39
C GLU A 33 18.70 4.98 -14.51
N ARG A 34 17.64 5.61 -15.00
CA ARG A 34 17.71 6.71 -15.98
C ARG A 34 18.50 7.91 -15.44
N ASN A 35 18.31 8.24 -14.17
CA ASN A 35 18.86 9.44 -13.53
C ASN A 35 20.08 9.17 -12.63
N LYS A 36 20.66 7.96 -12.64
CA LYS A 36 21.73 7.57 -11.71
C LYS A 36 23.02 8.41 -11.79
N GLN A 37 23.28 9.01 -12.95
CA GLN A 37 24.42 9.93 -13.16
C GLN A 37 24.02 11.41 -13.09
N ASN A 38 22.72 11.71 -12.99
CA ASN A 38 22.24 13.08 -12.92
C ASN A 38 22.57 13.65 -11.52
N PRO A 39 23.33 14.77 -11.42
CA PRO A 39 23.75 15.32 -10.13
C PRO A 39 22.61 15.59 -9.14
N VAL A 40 21.40 15.85 -9.64
CA VAL A 40 20.20 16.09 -8.81
C VAL A 40 19.72 14.85 -8.05
N TYR A 41 20.22 13.65 -8.38
CA TYR A 41 19.85 12.39 -7.72
C TYR A 41 21.05 11.49 -7.38
N ALA A 42 22.14 11.53 -8.16
CA ALA A 42 23.28 10.61 -8.06
C ALA A 42 23.79 10.33 -6.62
N PRO A 43 23.85 11.30 -5.69
CA PRO A 43 24.24 11.03 -4.29
C PRO A 43 23.36 10.04 -3.52
N LEU A 44 22.17 9.74 -4.04
CA LEU A 44 21.17 8.82 -3.47
C LEU A 44 21.08 7.48 -4.20
N TYR A 45 21.98 7.20 -5.14
CA TYR A 45 21.99 5.96 -5.89
C TYR A 45 22.57 4.80 -5.05
N PHE A 46 21.67 4.03 -4.40
CA PHE A 46 21.98 2.89 -3.55
C PHE A 46 21.24 1.61 -4.02
N PRO A 47 21.54 1.09 -5.22
CA PRO A 47 20.78 -0.01 -5.81
C PRO A 47 20.90 -1.30 -4.99
N GLU A 48 22.11 -1.65 -4.56
CA GLU A 48 22.38 -2.88 -3.81
C GLU A 48 21.66 -2.90 -2.46
N GLU A 49 21.57 -1.75 -1.80
CA GLU A 49 20.96 -1.63 -0.49
C GLU A 49 19.44 -1.47 -0.55
N LEU A 50 18.93 -0.69 -1.50
CA LEU A 50 17.54 -0.22 -1.49
C LEU A 50 16.64 -0.78 -2.58
N HIS A 51 17.14 -1.20 -3.75
CA HIS A 51 16.25 -1.64 -4.82
C HIS A 51 15.41 -2.85 -4.38
N ARG A 52 14.12 -2.81 -4.68
CA ARG A 52 13.10 -3.75 -4.24
C ARG A 52 12.55 -4.59 -5.39
N LYS A 53 12.73 -4.18 -6.66
CA LYS A 53 12.16 -4.90 -7.80
C LYS A 53 12.48 -6.39 -7.77
N ALA A 54 13.74 -6.78 -7.61
CA ALA A 54 14.15 -8.19 -7.56
C ALA A 54 13.51 -8.96 -6.40
N ALA A 55 13.37 -8.33 -5.23
CA ALA A 55 12.69 -8.94 -4.08
C ALA A 55 11.17 -9.06 -4.33
N LEU A 56 10.57 -8.07 -4.99
CA LEU A 56 9.16 -8.09 -5.36
C LEU A 56 8.88 -9.15 -6.43
N GLU A 57 9.77 -9.39 -7.39
CA GLU A 57 9.65 -10.48 -8.37
C GLU A 57 9.62 -11.87 -7.68
N GLN A 58 10.45 -12.07 -6.65
CA GLN A 58 10.40 -13.28 -5.82
C GLN A 58 9.07 -13.42 -5.07
N ASP A 59 8.59 -12.32 -4.47
CA ASP A 59 7.30 -12.30 -3.79
C ASP A 59 6.15 -12.55 -4.79
N MET A 60 6.21 -12.02 -6.01
CA MET A 60 5.19 -12.26 -7.03
C MET A 60 5.14 -13.74 -7.42
N ALA A 61 6.29 -14.36 -7.64
CA ALA A 61 6.37 -15.80 -7.90
C ALA A 61 5.80 -16.64 -6.76
N PHE A 62 6.05 -16.26 -5.50
CA PHE A 62 5.48 -16.94 -4.33
C PHE A 62 3.96 -16.79 -4.25
N TRP A 63 3.43 -15.58 -4.49
CA TRP A 63 2.03 -15.26 -4.25
C TRP A 63 1.08 -15.57 -5.42
N TYR A 64 1.59 -15.50 -6.65
CA TYR A 64 0.83 -15.66 -7.89
C TYR A 64 1.30 -16.85 -8.74
N GLY A 65 2.40 -17.51 -8.36
CA GLY A 65 2.91 -18.69 -9.06
C GLY A 65 3.85 -18.35 -10.22
N PRO A 66 4.25 -19.35 -11.04
CA PRO A 66 5.30 -19.17 -12.05
C PRO A 66 4.91 -18.24 -13.21
N HIS A 67 3.61 -18.05 -13.47
CA HIS A 67 3.09 -17.17 -14.52
C HIS A 67 2.57 -15.84 -13.93
N TRP A 68 3.21 -15.35 -12.88
CA TRP A 68 2.76 -14.17 -12.15
C TRP A 68 2.70 -12.93 -13.06
N GLN A 69 3.59 -12.81 -14.05
CA GLN A 69 3.68 -11.67 -14.95
C GLN A 69 2.37 -11.42 -15.72
N GLU A 70 1.61 -12.47 -16.02
CA GLU A 70 0.35 -12.40 -16.75
C GLU A 70 -0.88 -12.25 -15.84
N THR A 71 -0.70 -12.45 -14.53
CA THR A 71 -1.82 -12.61 -13.58
C THR A 71 -1.87 -11.54 -12.49
N ILE A 72 -0.78 -10.81 -12.26
CA ILE A 72 -0.78 -9.72 -11.28
C ILE A 72 -1.66 -8.55 -11.76
N PRO A 73 -2.48 -7.97 -10.87
CA PRO A 73 -3.36 -6.88 -11.24
C PRO A 73 -2.58 -5.56 -11.36
N TYR A 74 -2.95 -4.76 -12.35
CA TYR A 74 -2.44 -3.40 -12.52
C TYR A 74 -3.58 -2.39 -12.38
N THR A 75 -3.90 -2.03 -11.13
CA THR A 75 -5.09 -1.23 -10.79
C THR A 75 -4.98 0.22 -11.27
N PRO A 76 -6.12 0.94 -11.45
CA PRO A 76 -6.11 2.34 -11.86
C PRO A 76 -5.25 3.27 -10.96
N ALA A 77 -5.33 3.17 -9.63
CA ALA A 77 -4.48 3.97 -8.74
C ALA A 77 -2.99 3.61 -8.87
N THR A 78 -2.68 2.33 -9.10
CA THR A 78 -1.29 1.89 -9.38
C THR A 78 -0.79 2.49 -10.69
N GLN A 79 -1.62 2.47 -11.75
CA GLN A 79 -1.30 3.08 -13.05
C GLN A 79 -1.07 4.59 -12.94
N HIS A 80 -1.89 5.27 -12.14
CA HIS A 80 -1.76 6.70 -11.87
C HIS A 80 -0.41 7.00 -11.22
N TYR A 81 -0.05 6.26 -10.17
CA TYR A 81 1.24 6.43 -9.51
C TYR A 81 2.41 6.14 -10.46
N VAL A 82 2.39 5.01 -11.17
CA VAL A 82 3.45 4.65 -12.14
C VAL A 82 3.62 5.73 -13.21
N ARG A 83 2.54 6.27 -13.77
CA ARG A 83 2.60 7.37 -14.75
C ARG A 83 3.30 8.59 -14.16
N HIS A 84 2.90 8.98 -12.95
CA HIS A 84 3.49 10.13 -12.26
C HIS A 84 4.99 9.94 -11.98
N LEU A 85 5.42 8.71 -11.65
CA LEU A 85 6.84 8.39 -11.48
C LEU A 85 7.63 8.58 -12.79
N HIS A 86 7.10 8.10 -13.92
CA HIS A 86 7.73 8.31 -15.22
C HIS A 86 7.78 9.79 -15.60
N GLU A 87 6.70 10.55 -15.37
CA GLU A 87 6.69 12.00 -15.58
C GLU A 87 7.80 12.68 -14.76
N VAL A 88 7.89 12.41 -13.45
CA VAL A 88 8.96 12.94 -12.60
C VAL A 88 10.34 12.55 -13.12
N GLY A 89 10.56 11.27 -13.42
CA GLY A 89 11.85 10.77 -13.90
C GLY A 89 12.30 11.36 -15.24
N HIS A 90 11.36 11.68 -16.14
CA HIS A 90 11.66 12.21 -17.47
C HIS A 90 11.78 13.73 -17.50
N THR A 91 10.88 14.45 -16.82
CA THR A 91 10.75 15.90 -16.98
C THR A 91 11.18 16.70 -15.75
N HIS A 92 11.17 16.09 -14.56
CA HIS A 92 11.46 16.75 -13.28
C HIS A 92 12.35 15.90 -12.36
N PRO A 93 13.53 15.44 -12.82
CA PRO A 93 14.34 14.47 -12.08
C PRO A 93 14.83 14.99 -10.72
N GLU A 94 14.89 16.31 -10.52
CA GLU A 94 15.16 16.94 -9.23
C GLU A 94 14.11 16.61 -8.15
N LEU A 95 12.92 16.15 -8.55
CA LEU A 95 11.84 15.76 -7.67
C LEU A 95 11.85 14.26 -7.35
N LEU A 96 12.66 13.45 -8.02
CA LEU A 96 12.75 12.00 -7.81
C LEU A 96 13.14 11.64 -6.37
N VAL A 97 13.93 12.50 -5.72
CA VAL A 97 14.28 12.38 -4.28
C VAL A 97 13.03 12.32 -3.39
N ALA A 98 11.94 13.00 -3.74
CA ALA A 98 10.72 13.01 -2.95
C ALA A 98 10.04 11.63 -2.91
N HIS A 99 10.03 10.93 -4.04
CA HIS A 99 9.45 9.58 -4.14
C HIS A 99 10.31 8.54 -3.46
N THR A 100 11.62 8.58 -3.69
CA THR A 100 12.57 7.64 -3.07
C THR A 100 12.64 7.81 -1.55
N TYR A 101 12.61 9.06 -1.06
CA TYR A 101 12.45 9.36 0.36
C TYR A 101 11.18 8.75 0.94
N THR A 102 10.03 8.99 0.29
CA THR A 102 8.71 8.54 0.75
C THR A 102 8.62 7.02 0.83
N ARG A 103 9.18 6.32 -0.16
CA ARG A 103 9.17 4.86 -0.24
C ARG A 103 10.23 4.22 0.65
N TYR A 104 11.52 4.40 0.35
CA TYR A 104 12.59 3.65 0.99
C TYR A 104 12.73 3.92 2.49
N LEU A 105 12.60 5.17 2.95
CA LEU A 105 12.66 5.43 4.40
C LEU A 105 11.42 4.92 5.14
N GLY A 106 10.28 4.85 4.44
CA GLY A 106 9.07 4.20 4.93
C GLY A 106 9.29 2.70 5.17
N ASP A 107 9.90 2.01 4.21
CA ASP A 107 10.19 0.57 4.28
C ASP A 107 11.18 0.22 5.40
N LEU A 108 12.22 1.04 5.56
CA LEU A 108 13.22 0.93 6.63
C LEU A 108 12.70 1.41 8.00
N SER A 109 11.45 1.87 8.08
CA SER A 109 10.81 2.31 9.32
C SER A 109 9.58 1.46 9.62
N GLY A 110 8.43 1.82 9.07
CA GLY A 110 7.17 1.12 9.31
C GLY A 110 7.12 -0.27 8.66
N GLY A 111 7.84 -0.46 7.55
CA GLY A 111 7.87 -1.74 6.82
C GLY A 111 8.29 -2.92 7.69
N GLN A 112 9.22 -2.73 8.62
CA GLN A 112 9.67 -3.79 9.53
C GLN A 112 8.58 -4.24 10.52
N VAL A 113 7.70 -3.33 10.92
CA VAL A 113 6.52 -3.66 11.74
C VAL A 113 5.49 -4.38 10.88
N LEU A 114 5.24 -3.90 9.66
CA LEU A 114 4.30 -4.53 8.72
C LEU A 114 4.74 -5.96 8.35
N LYS A 115 6.04 -6.22 8.19
CA LYS A 115 6.60 -7.56 7.98
C LYS A 115 6.15 -8.53 9.08
N LYS A 116 6.34 -8.16 10.35
CA LYS A 116 5.98 -9.00 11.50
C LYS A 116 4.47 -9.27 11.56
N ILE A 117 3.67 -8.25 11.25
CA ILE A 117 2.22 -8.38 11.22
C ILE A 117 1.79 -9.33 10.09
N ALA A 118 2.29 -9.13 8.87
CA ALA A 118 1.99 -9.99 7.73
C ALA A 118 2.40 -11.43 8.00
N GLN A 119 3.59 -11.65 8.55
CA GLN A 119 4.10 -12.97 8.88
C GLN A 119 3.17 -13.71 9.85
N LYS A 120 2.72 -13.03 10.91
CA LYS A 120 1.81 -13.59 11.90
C LYS A 120 0.40 -13.81 11.33
N SER A 121 -0.17 -12.78 10.69
CA SER A 121 -1.56 -12.80 10.20
C SER A 121 -1.78 -13.80 9.06
N LEU A 122 -0.76 -14.04 8.23
CA LEU A 122 -0.84 -14.93 7.07
C LEU A 122 -0.15 -16.28 7.27
N ALA A 123 0.32 -16.56 8.50
CA ALA A 123 1.05 -17.78 8.86
C ALA A 123 2.21 -18.10 7.90
N LEU A 124 3.02 -17.09 7.58
CA LEU A 124 4.14 -17.23 6.65
C LEU A 124 5.35 -17.87 7.33
N PRO A 125 6.18 -18.61 6.58
CA PRO A 125 7.30 -19.34 7.15
C PRO A 125 8.36 -18.40 7.75
N GLY A 126 9.15 -18.93 8.69
CA GLY A 126 10.27 -18.22 9.30
C GLY A 126 11.43 -17.93 8.34
N SER A 127 11.49 -18.63 7.21
CA SER A 127 12.49 -18.48 6.14
C SER A 127 12.41 -17.13 5.43
N GLY A 128 11.27 -16.43 5.48
CA GLY A 128 11.07 -15.13 4.85
C GLY A 128 10.42 -15.17 3.46
N GLU A 129 10.07 -16.36 2.96
CA GLU A 129 9.34 -16.51 1.69
C GLU A 129 8.01 -15.73 1.70
N GLY A 130 7.74 -15.02 0.60
CA GLY A 130 6.57 -14.14 0.45
C GLY A 130 6.68 -12.78 1.16
N LEU A 131 7.84 -12.49 1.78
CA LEU A 131 8.16 -11.23 2.46
C LEU A 131 9.57 -10.71 2.08
N ALA A 132 10.08 -11.07 0.90
CA ALA A 132 11.39 -10.65 0.44
C ALA A 132 11.49 -9.12 0.36
N PHE A 133 10.42 -8.43 -0.08
CA PHE A 133 10.33 -6.97 -0.13
C PHE A 133 10.78 -6.28 1.17
N PHE A 134 10.38 -6.82 2.31
CA PHE A 134 10.66 -6.24 3.63
C PHE A 134 12.05 -6.57 4.17
N THR A 135 12.85 -7.31 3.41
CA THR A 135 14.18 -7.79 3.83
C THR A 135 15.26 -7.02 3.08
N PHE A 136 16.20 -6.45 3.82
CA PHE A 136 17.29 -5.63 3.29
C PHE A 136 18.62 -6.31 3.63
N PRO A 137 19.05 -7.33 2.85
CA PRO A 137 20.22 -8.14 3.20
C PRO A 137 21.52 -7.34 3.22
N ASN A 138 21.58 -6.26 2.44
CA ASN A 138 22.75 -5.38 2.32
C ASN A 138 22.69 -4.17 3.29
N ILE A 139 21.79 -4.20 4.29
CA ILE A 139 21.68 -3.17 5.33
C ILE A 139 21.69 -3.81 6.71
N ASP A 140 22.84 -3.78 7.38
CA ASP A 140 22.99 -4.32 8.75
C ASP A 140 22.17 -3.56 9.79
N ASN A 141 22.09 -2.24 9.64
CA ASN A 141 21.41 -1.37 10.60
C ASN A 141 20.59 -0.30 9.90
N ALA A 142 19.28 -0.51 9.84
CA ALA A 142 18.33 0.40 9.22
C ALA A 142 18.40 1.82 9.78
N THR A 143 18.63 2.01 11.08
CA THR A 143 18.72 3.35 11.69
C THR A 143 19.94 4.11 11.18
N LYS A 144 21.12 3.47 11.16
CA LYS A 144 22.35 4.06 10.61
C LYS A 144 22.21 4.36 9.12
N PHE A 145 21.62 3.45 8.36
CA PHE A 145 21.42 3.67 6.93
C PHE A 145 20.46 4.84 6.65
N LYS A 146 19.37 4.98 7.41
CA LYS A 146 18.49 6.15 7.28
C LYS A 146 19.19 7.47 7.64
N GLN A 147 20.13 7.46 8.58
CA GLN A 147 20.96 8.64 8.87
C GLN A 147 21.90 8.97 7.72
N LEU A 148 22.56 7.96 7.15
CA LEU A 148 23.39 8.10 5.95
C LEU A 148 22.58 8.67 4.79
N TYR A 149 21.40 8.10 4.50
CA TYR A 149 20.54 8.54 3.41
C TYR A 149 20.14 10.01 3.56
N ARG A 150 19.72 10.43 4.76
CA ARG A 150 19.41 11.84 5.04
C ARG A 150 20.62 12.76 4.88
N ALA A 151 21.80 12.32 5.34
CA ALA A 151 23.03 13.08 5.15
C ALA A 151 23.35 13.24 3.66
N ARG A 152 23.13 12.22 2.83
CA ARG A 152 23.30 12.28 1.37
C ARG A 152 22.28 13.19 0.70
N MET A 153 21.02 13.17 1.13
CA MET A 153 20.00 14.11 0.63
C MET A 153 20.43 15.57 0.88
N ASN A 154 21.03 15.85 2.02
CA ASN A 154 21.52 17.20 2.36
C ASN A 154 22.73 17.65 1.50
N THR A 155 23.33 16.76 0.70
CA THR A 155 24.40 17.12 -0.26
C THR A 155 23.87 17.50 -1.64
N LEU A 156 22.58 17.30 -1.91
CA LEU A 156 21.95 17.72 -3.16
C LEU A 156 21.94 19.24 -3.25
N GLU A 157 22.30 19.77 -4.42
CA GLU A 157 22.18 21.20 -4.69
C GLU A 157 20.70 21.59 -4.73
N MET A 158 20.25 22.37 -3.75
CA MET A 158 18.85 22.78 -3.60
C MET A 158 18.74 24.29 -3.46
N THR A 159 18.22 24.94 -4.49
CA THR A 159 17.70 26.31 -4.34
C THR A 159 16.42 26.29 -3.48
N PRO A 160 16.00 27.42 -2.89
CA PRO A 160 14.74 27.50 -2.15
C PRO A 160 13.54 26.99 -2.95
N GLU A 161 13.50 27.25 -4.27
CA GLU A 161 12.43 26.83 -5.17
C GLU A 161 12.42 25.30 -5.37
N VAL A 162 13.60 24.69 -5.58
CA VAL A 162 13.72 23.23 -5.69
C VAL A 162 13.30 22.57 -4.38
N LYS A 163 13.76 23.09 -3.23
CA LYS A 163 13.38 22.56 -1.92
C LYS A 163 11.87 22.59 -1.71
N HIS A 164 11.21 23.71 -2.05
CA HIS A 164 9.75 23.82 -1.97
C HIS A 164 9.05 22.79 -2.87
N ARG A 165 9.46 22.67 -4.13
CA ARG A 165 8.88 21.69 -5.06
C ARG A 165 9.08 20.26 -4.59
N VAL A 166 10.26 19.91 -4.07
CA VAL A 166 10.54 18.58 -3.50
C VAL A 166 9.62 18.29 -2.31
N THR A 167 9.38 19.27 -1.44
CA THR A 167 8.48 19.08 -0.30
C THR A 167 7.02 18.92 -0.71
N GLU A 168 6.54 19.65 -1.71
CA GLU A 168 5.19 19.46 -2.26
C GLU A 168 5.09 18.11 -2.97
N GLU A 169 6.11 17.71 -3.72
CA GLU A 169 6.15 16.42 -4.38
C GLU A 169 6.11 15.26 -3.38
N ALA A 170 6.76 15.40 -2.22
CA ALA A 170 6.70 14.38 -1.19
C ALA A 170 5.25 14.22 -0.66
N LYS A 171 4.50 15.32 -0.53
CA LYS A 171 3.07 15.25 -0.19
C LYS A 171 2.27 14.54 -1.29
N THR A 172 2.54 14.84 -2.56
CA THR A 172 1.94 14.13 -3.71
C THR A 172 2.23 12.64 -3.63
N ALA A 173 3.47 12.24 -3.37
CA ALA A 173 3.84 10.84 -3.19
C ALA A 173 3.06 10.17 -2.05
N PHE A 174 2.87 10.85 -0.90
CA PHE A 174 2.03 10.35 0.18
C PHE A 174 0.56 10.21 -0.23
N LEU A 175 0.01 11.18 -0.95
CA LEU A 175 -1.38 11.15 -1.44
C LEU A 175 -1.61 9.99 -2.41
N LEU A 176 -0.70 9.76 -3.37
CA LEU A 176 -0.76 8.62 -4.29
C LEU A 176 -0.78 7.28 -3.56
N ASN A 177 -0.02 7.15 -2.46
CA ASN A 177 -0.08 5.96 -1.61
C ASN A 177 -1.42 5.83 -0.86
N ILE A 178 -1.99 6.95 -0.40
CA ILE A 178 -3.31 6.96 0.27
C ILE A 178 -4.40 6.52 -0.71
N GLU A 179 -4.44 7.11 -1.91
CA GLU A 179 -5.38 6.77 -2.99
C GLU A 179 -5.30 5.29 -3.34
N LEU A 180 -4.09 4.75 -3.47
CA LEU A 180 -3.88 3.32 -3.67
C LEU A 180 -4.51 2.49 -2.55
N PHE A 181 -4.22 2.80 -1.28
CA PHE A 181 -4.77 2.02 -0.18
C PHE A 181 -6.28 2.14 -0.03
N GLU A 182 -6.87 3.28 -0.41
CA GLU A 182 -8.31 3.47 -0.46
C GLU A 182 -8.96 2.65 -1.57
N GLU A 183 -8.38 2.66 -2.78
CA GLU A 183 -8.81 1.83 -3.92
C GLU A 183 -8.78 0.34 -3.55
N LEU A 184 -7.65 -0.15 -3.04
CA LEU A 184 -7.50 -1.56 -2.67
C LEU A 184 -8.48 -1.97 -1.57
N GLN A 185 -8.76 -1.10 -0.60
CA GLN A 185 -9.81 -1.35 0.39
C GLN A 185 -11.21 -1.40 -0.23
N GLY A 186 -11.48 -0.56 -1.24
CA GLY A 186 -12.71 -0.59 -2.02
C GLY A 186 -12.92 -1.93 -2.71
N LEU A 187 -11.89 -2.42 -3.42
CA LEU A 187 -11.92 -3.71 -4.13
C LEU A 187 -12.21 -4.88 -3.18
N LEU A 188 -11.51 -4.95 -2.04
CA LEU A 188 -11.72 -6.01 -1.04
C LEU A 188 -13.11 -5.96 -0.39
N THR A 189 -13.73 -4.79 -0.32
CA THR A 189 -15.07 -4.63 0.28
C THR A 189 -16.16 -5.01 -0.71
N GLN A 190 -15.95 -4.75 -2.01
CA GLN A 190 -16.88 -5.14 -3.06
C GLN A 190 -16.90 -6.65 -3.26
N ASP A 191 -15.74 -7.30 -3.33
CA ASP A 191 -15.67 -8.76 -3.51
C ASP A 191 -16.38 -9.51 -2.36
N HIS A 192 -16.18 -9.07 -1.11
CA HIS A 192 -16.91 -9.61 0.02
C HIS A 192 -18.44 -9.41 -0.07
N LYS A 193 -18.89 -8.29 -0.65
CA LYS A 193 -20.33 -8.03 -0.85
C LYS A 193 -20.92 -8.85 -1.98
N ASP A 194 -20.16 -9.24 -2.99
CA ASP A 194 -20.65 -10.07 -4.09
C ASP A 194 -20.71 -11.56 -3.68
N GLN A 195 -19.83 -11.97 -2.75
CA GLN A 195 -19.85 -13.33 -2.20
C GLN A 195 -21.06 -13.61 -1.26
N ILE A 196 -21.51 -12.64 -0.44
CA ILE A 196 -22.63 -12.84 0.52
C ILE A 196 -23.97 -13.18 -0.16
N PRO A 197 -24.47 -12.43 -1.16
CA PRO A 197 -25.71 -12.73 -1.86
C PRO A 197 -25.68 -14.14 -2.44
N SER A 198 -24.57 -14.54 -3.07
CA SER A 198 -24.43 -15.86 -3.68
C SER A 198 -24.45 -17.01 -2.67
N GLN A 199 -23.96 -16.80 -1.44
CA GLN A 199 -24.00 -17.79 -0.36
C GLN A 199 -25.39 -17.87 0.28
N MET A 200 -26.05 -16.72 0.50
CA MET A 200 -27.42 -16.69 1.03
C MET A 200 -28.43 -17.31 0.05
N GLU A 201 -28.22 -17.13 -1.26
CA GLU A 201 -29.05 -17.73 -2.31
C GLU A 201 -28.84 -19.24 -2.40
N ARG A 202 -27.59 -19.72 -2.29
CA ARG A 202 -27.28 -21.16 -2.17
C ARG A 202 -27.86 -21.78 -0.91
N LEU A 203 -27.82 -21.08 0.24
CA LEU A 203 -28.45 -21.54 1.49
C LEU A 203 -29.97 -21.60 1.36
N ARG A 204 -30.61 -20.62 0.69
CA ARG A 204 -32.04 -20.65 0.38
C ARG A 204 -32.42 -21.79 -0.56
N GLN A 205 -31.65 -22.05 -1.61
CA GLN A 205 -31.90 -23.18 -2.53
C GLN A 205 -31.73 -24.54 -1.83
N ARG A 206 -30.75 -24.65 -0.93
CA ARG A 206 -30.52 -25.87 -0.15
C ARG A 206 -31.61 -26.11 0.90
N SER A 207 -32.12 -25.05 1.53
CA SER A 207 -33.31 -25.14 2.40
C SER A 207 -34.61 -25.41 1.62
N GLY A 208 -34.74 -24.89 0.40
CA GLY A 208 -35.88 -25.18 -0.48
C GLY A 208 -35.93 -26.63 -0.96
N SER A 209 -34.77 -27.30 -1.10
CA SER A 209 -34.70 -28.72 -1.45
C SER A 209 -35.01 -29.67 -0.29
N LEU A 210 -34.95 -29.21 0.97
CA LEU A 210 -35.26 -30.00 2.16
C LEU A 210 -36.74 -29.89 2.59
N VAL A 211 -37.51 -29.00 1.97
CA VAL A 211 -38.93 -28.77 2.27
C VAL A 211 -39.78 -29.14 1.06
N GLN A 212 -39.79 -30.44 0.73
CA GLN A 212 -40.84 -31.02 -0.11
C GLN A 212 -41.51 -32.15 0.67
N GLY A 213 -42.34 -31.73 1.62
CA GLY A 213 -43.16 -32.59 2.45
C GLY A 213 -43.87 -31.76 3.52
N THR A 214 -45.20 -31.77 3.48
CA THR A 214 -46.17 -31.25 4.48
C THR A 214 -46.43 -29.72 4.53
N THR A 215 -47.54 -29.31 3.89
CA THR A 215 -48.50 -28.29 4.38
C THR A 215 -49.61 -29.01 5.18
N PRO A 216 -50.50 -28.36 5.99
CA PRO A 216 -50.96 -26.95 6.01
C PRO A 216 -50.81 -26.28 7.42
N GLU A 217 -51.07 -24.99 7.68
CA GLU A 217 -52.34 -24.23 7.57
C GLU A 217 -52.13 -22.73 7.96
N GLU A 218 -52.88 -21.82 7.34
CA GLU A 218 -52.85 -20.34 7.51
C GLU A 218 -53.76 -19.83 8.64
N ILE A 219 -53.31 -18.84 9.44
CA ILE A 219 -54.16 -17.84 10.15
C ILE A 219 -53.39 -16.48 10.25
N PRO A 220 -54.05 -15.30 10.19
CA PRO A 220 -53.54 -14.13 9.45
C PRO A 220 -52.94 -12.95 10.25
N ARG A 221 -52.30 -12.07 9.46
CA ARG A 221 -51.67 -10.75 9.72
C ARG A 221 -52.19 -9.91 10.88
N GLU A 222 -51.23 -9.30 11.59
CA GLU A 222 -51.40 -7.99 12.23
C GLU A 222 -50.27 -7.01 11.84
N LYS A 223 -50.65 -5.77 11.57
CA LYS A 223 -49.80 -4.64 11.17
C LYS A 223 -49.23 -3.95 12.41
N SER A 224 -47.98 -3.50 12.35
CA SER A 224 -47.59 -2.26 13.04
C SER A 224 -46.52 -1.51 12.23
N ARG A 225 -46.72 -0.19 12.21
CA ARG A 225 -46.03 0.84 11.43
C ARG A 225 -45.46 1.82 12.46
N ILE A 226 -44.22 2.28 12.32
CA ILE A 226 -43.59 3.51 12.89
C ILE A 226 -42.16 3.54 12.28
N SER A 227 -41.84 4.35 11.26
CA SER A 227 -41.27 5.72 11.30
C SER A 227 -40.13 5.89 12.29
N SER A 228 -39.01 6.57 12.08
CA SER A 228 -38.31 7.23 10.97
C SER A 228 -37.01 7.79 11.60
N THR A 229 -36.06 8.20 10.76
CA THR A 229 -34.98 9.17 11.06
C THR A 229 -33.86 8.79 12.07
N SER A 230 -32.64 8.62 11.57
CA SER A 230 -31.46 9.27 12.16
C SER A 230 -30.46 9.58 11.03
N SER A 231 -30.40 10.84 10.62
CA SER A 231 -29.30 11.75 10.94
C SER A 231 -28.04 11.47 10.12
N SER A 232 -28.02 12.11 8.95
CA SER A 232 -26.82 12.45 8.19
C SER A 232 -26.02 13.47 8.99
N GLN A 233 -24.82 13.10 9.43
CA GLN A 233 -23.78 14.06 9.78
C GLN A 233 -22.48 13.73 9.03
N ALA A 234 -21.97 14.78 8.39
CA ALA A 234 -20.88 14.80 7.42
C ALA A 234 -19.49 14.46 8.02
N PRO A 235 -18.51 14.10 7.17
CA PRO A 235 -17.27 13.45 7.56
C PRO A 235 -16.11 14.46 7.58
N PHE A 236 -15.80 15.11 8.71
CA PHE A 236 -14.65 16.02 8.78
C PHE A 236 -13.71 15.83 9.98
N LEU A 237 -13.93 14.83 10.84
CA LEU A 237 -13.17 14.68 12.08
C LEU A 237 -12.49 13.30 12.26
N ARG A 238 -11.98 12.69 11.18
CA ARG A 238 -11.29 11.37 11.23
C ARG A 238 -9.84 11.35 10.73
N TRP A 239 -9.27 12.49 10.35
CA TRP A 239 -7.94 12.56 9.72
C TRP A 239 -6.74 12.61 10.68
N VAL A 240 -6.95 12.66 12.01
CA VAL A 240 -5.84 12.92 12.97
C VAL A 240 -5.11 11.64 13.45
N LEU A 241 -5.60 10.43 13.15
CA LEU A 241 -5.02 9.18 13.72
C LEU A 241 -4.39 8.22 12.71
N THR A 242 -4.47 8.48 11.41
CA THR A 242 -3.65 7.81 10.38
C THR A 242 -2.33 8.53 10.11
N LEU A 243 -2.18 9.74 10.66
CA LEU A 243 -0.99 10.57 10.55
C LEU A 243 0.11 10.17 11.55
N SER A 244 -0.23 9.46 12.62
CA SER A 244 0.59 9.40 13.84
C SER A 244 1.81 8.46 13.81
N PHE A 245 2.14 7.80 12.70
CA PHE A 245 3.42 7.07 12.59
C PHE A 245 4.19 7.28 11.28
N LEU A 246 3.55 7.85 10.25
CA LEU A 246 4.25 8.32 9.05
C LEU A 246 4.72 9.78 9.20
N MET A 247 3.97 10.63 9.94
CA MET A 247 4.40 12.00 10.26
C MET A 247 5.26 12.11 11.53
N ALA A 248 5.29 11.10 12.40
CA ALA A 248 6.12 11.13 13.61
C ALA A 248 7.64 11.15 13.30
N THR A 249 8.05 10.75 12.09
CA THR A 249 9.44 10.89 11.63
C THR A 249 9.71 12.18 10.85
N VAL A 250 8.68 12.91 10.42
CA VAL A 250 8.83 14.18 9.69
C VAL A 250 8.86 15.38 10.67
N ALA A 251 8.06 15.37 11.73
CA ALA A 251 8.00 16.49 12.68
C ALA A 251 9.29 16.68 13.52
N VAL A 252 10.03 15.61 13.81
CA VAL A 252 11.31 15.70 14.55
C VAL A 252 12.47 16.13 13.64
N GLY A 253 12.39 15.88 12.34
CA GLY A 253 13.42 16.27 11.37
C GLY A 253 13.35 17.73 10.93
N ILE A 254 12.18 18.38 11.04
CA ILE A 254 12.01 19.80 10.68
C ILE A 254 12.43 20.74 11.83
N TYR A 255 12.43 20.25 13.09
CA TYR A 255 12.88 21.03 14.25
C TYR A 255 14.39 20.94 14.53
N ALA A 256 15.15 20.19 13.71
CA ALA A 256 16.60 20.07 13.78
C ALA A 256 17.31 20.58 12.51
N MET A 257 16.62 21.40 11.70
CA MET A 257 17.23 22.28 10.71
C MET A 257 17.46 23.67 11.31
#